data_AF-A0A535XFT1-F1
#
_entry.id   AF-A0A535XFT1-F1
#
_cell.length_a   1.000
_cell.length_b   1.000
_cell.length_c   1.000
_cell.angle_alpha   90.00
_cell.angle_beta   90.00
_cell.angle_gamma   90.00
#
_symmetry.space_group_name_H-M   'P 1'
#
loop_
_entity.id
_entity.type
_entity.pdbx_description
1 polymer ?
#
loop_
_entity_poly.entity_id
_entity_poly.type
_entity_poly.pdbx_seq_one_letter_code
_entity_poly.pdbx_strand_id
1 'polypeptide(L)'
;MVNTTIRGTSRDELLAKISGAHRSMREAIGALPAERWDEKLPAGWTLKEMVGHLAHWESTVPAFVDSLRTGTPQEVALLVADDGGGDVDEQNARAAAEARGRSRDEVLRRWDDAHAEMLEVARTLSDAELEDVSFMQKFEGESYGHYPNHYADLSAAIKDKDDLLAVVQMSWTPFRLAIGAIGLPSLEEKTWTGWTYKDLVAHAAAWEDRAASRLRTLRESAARTYPGVDDTDEFNAAVVERTRGRHARDVIGELDAAHARIVEEIGKLTPEQIHAKDDWVISVVAGNTYGHYADHLDEIFVSVPKRPAELLGKMREGWRPFRRALNRLGLSALSDTTPSGWTYKAMVSHVANWMEKLAGEMPNRLAGRRGPFPDVDAENAREAEASTSRSAHEVIERMHAAYKGVVELVTALPADRDIDFLAVRLVVGETYGHFVEHGAEIEAALPRTAADYVERIDKVWKPFRAAIRERGRAGLGEPTSSGWTYKDLVAHVVGWMEQIVREIQTKEFRTGWTSETIQEFNDRSVRTHELVGPEAMVDELDTVYRRLIEILRGLGGGDVDEKIASSLPHYTYLHWEEHFAELGIPL
;
A
#
# COMPACT_ATOMS: atom_id res chain seq x y z
N MET A 1 25.18 36.97 -17.71
CA MET A 1 25.55 35.95 -18.72
C MET A 1 24.94 34.65 -18.26
N VAL A 2 23.80 34.28 -18.85
CA VAL A 2 23.11 33.02 -18.61
C VAL A 2 23.86 31.98 -19.43
N ASN A 3 24.47 30.99 -18.76
CA ASN A 3 25.14 29.88 -19.41
C ASN A 3 24.06 28.85 -19.78
N THR A 4 23.47 29.00 -20.97
CA THR A 4 22.61 27.97 -21.59
C THR A 4 23.50 26.88 -22.15
N THR A 5 23.97 25.98 -21.28
CA THR A 5 24.33 24.63 -21.71
C THR A 5 23.02 23.87 -21.80
N ILE A 6 22.58 23.53 -23.02
CA ILE A 6 21.51 22.55 -23.21
C ILE A 6 22.00 21.29 -22.49
N ARG A 7 21.30 20.91 -21.41
CA ARG A 7 21.62 19.68 -20.69
C ARG A 7 21.24 18.55 -21.66
N GLY A 8 22.21 17.79 -22.16
CA GLY A 8 21.93 16.58 -22.94
C GLY A 8 21.02 15.65 -22.15
N THR A 9 20.15 14.92 -22.86
CA THR A 9 19.29 13.89 -22.25
C THR A 9 20.17 12.90 -21.50
N SER A 10 19.95 12.74 -20.20
CA SER A 10 20.68 11.71 -19.45
C SER A 10 20.23 10.31 -19.87
N ARG A 11 21.10 9.30 -19.70
CA ARG A 11 20.72 7.90 -19.98
C ARG A 11 19.44 7.49 -19.25
N ASP A 12 19.32 7.87 -17.98
CA ASP A 12 18.16 7.54 -17.16
C ASP A 12 16.89 8.24 -17.66
N GLU A 13 17.01 9.50 -18.11
CA GLU A 13 15.91 10.24 -18.73
C GLU A 13 15.45 9.59 -20.05
N LEU A 14 16.39 9.15 -20.89
CA LEU A 14 16.08 8.45 -22.13
C LEU A 14 15.34 7.12 -21.85
N LEU A 15 15.88 6.32 -20.93
CA LEU A 15 15.28 5.03 -20.54
C LEU A 15 13.88 5.23 -19.96
N ALA A 16 13.67 6.27 -19.15
CA ALA A 16 12.37 6.61 -18.59
C ALA A 16 11.36 6.99 -19.67
N LYS A 17 11.74 7.83 -20.64
CA LYS A 17 10.87 8.21 -21.77
C LYS A 17 10.45 7.01 -22.62
N ILE A 18 11.42 6.17 -23.00
CA ILE A 18 11.17 4.96 -23.81
C ILE A 18 10.22 4.02 -23.05
N SER A 19 10.56 3.68 -21.79
CA SER A 19 9.80 2.71 -20.99
C SER A 19 8.39 3.20 -20.64
N GLY A 20 8.25 4.47 -20.25
CA GLY A 20 6.96 5.06 -19.87
C GLY A 20 5.98 5.10 -21.04
N ALA A 21 6.44 5.58 -22.20
CA ALA A 21 5.60 5.66 -23.40
C ALA A 21 5.16 4.27 -23.87
N HIS A 22 6.07 3.29 -23.86
CA HIS A 22 5.74 1.92 -24.28
C HIS A 22 4.73 1.31 -23.33
N ARG A 23 4.95 1.40 -22.02
CA ARG A 23 4.01 0.90 -21.01
C ARG A 23 2.60 1.48 -21.18
N SER A 24 2.50 2.80 -21.32
CA SER A 24 1.23 3.51 -21.51
C SER A 24 0.44 2.93 -22.70
N MET A 25 1.09 2.87 -23.87
CA MET A 25 0.46 2.37 -25.10
C MET A 25 0.18 0.86 -25.04
N ARG A 26 1.13 0.08 -24.50
CA ARG A 26 1.09 -1.39 -24.42
C ARG A 26 0.01 -1.91 -23.47
N GLU A 27 -0.18 -1.26 -22.33
CA GLU A 27 -1.25 -1.58 -21.38
C GLU A 27 -2.61 -1.20 -21.95
N ALA A 28 -2.73 -0.01 -22.54
CA ALA A 28 -3.98 0.44 -23.15
C ALA A 28 -4.43 -0.48 -24.29
N ILE A 29 -3.53 -0.82 -25.22
CA ILE A 29 -3.82 -1.78 -26.29
C ILE A 29 -4.14 -3.17 -25.72
N GLY A 30 -3.40 -3.62 -24.72
CA GLY A 30 -3.57 -4.94 -24.11
C GLY A 30 -4.90 -5.11 -23.35
N ALA A 31 -5.51 -4.01 -22.90
CA ALA A 31 -6.79 -4.03 -22.21
C ALA A 31 -7.99 -4.20 -23.17
N LEU A 32 -7.78 -4.00 -24.47
CA LEU A 32 -8.85 -4.12 -25.46
C LEU A 32 -9.23 -5.59 -25.72
N PRO A 33 -10.53 -5.91 -25.90
CA PRO A 33 -11.05 -7.24 -26.19
C PRO A 33 -10.35 -7.91 -27.36
N ALA A 34 -9.88 -9.14 -27.14
CA ALA A 34 -9.02 -9.87 -28.06
C ALA A 34 -9.70 -10.15 -29.42
N GLU A 35 -11.01 -10.36 -29.42
CA GLU A 35 -11.82 -10.64 -30.60
C GLU A 35 -11.91 -9.45 -31.57
N ARG A 36 -11.60 -8.23 -31.11
CA ARG A 36 -11.64 -7.01 -31.95
C ARG A 36 -10.31 -6.65 -32.59
N TRP A 37 -9.25 -7.43 -32.36
CA TRP A 37 -7.91 -7.15 -32.89
C TRP A 37 -7.77 -7.31 -34.41
N ASP A 38 -8.73 -7.98 -35.03
CA ASP A 38 -8.85 -8.16 -36.48
C ASP A 38 -9.84 -7.18 -37.13
N GLU A 39 -10.49 -6.32 -36.34
CA GLU A 39 -11.39 -5.30 -36.88
C GLU A 39 -10.62 -4.14 -37.51
N LYS A 40 -11.15 -3.61 -38.61
CA LYS A 40 -10.56 -2.47 -39.32
C LYS A 40 -10.90 -1.17 -38.61
N LEU A 41 -9.87 -0.44 -38.22
CA LEU A 41 -9.91 0.93 -37.72
C LEU A 41 -10.16 1.91 -38.88
N PRO A 42 -10.56 3.17 -38.58
CA PRO A 42 -10.78 4.18 -39.62
C PRO A 42 -9.58 4.43 -40.55
N ALA A 43 -8.35 4.25 -40.05
CA ALA A 43 -7.12 4.33 -40.84
C ALA A 43 -6.94 3.17 -41.84
N GLY A 44 -7.83 2.16 -41.83
CA GLY A 44 -7.78 0.99 -42.71
C GLY A 44 -6.87 -0.14 -42.22
N TRP A 45 -6.23 0.03 -41.07
CA TRP A 45 -5.45 -1.00 -40.38
C TRP A 45 -6.26 -1.63 -39.25
N THR A 46 -5.90 -2.85 -38.87
CA THR A 46 -6.35 -3.50 -37.64
C THR A 46 -5.39 -3.16 -36.51
N LEU A 47 -5.81 -3.31 -35.25
CA LEU A 47 -4.89 -3.16 -34.10
C LEU A 47 -3.65 -4.04 -34.25
N LYS A 48 -3.85 -5.26 -34.75
CA LYS A 48 -2.75 -6.19 -35.00
C LYS A 48 -1.75 -5.68 -36.04
N GLU A 49 -2.23 -5.09 -37.13
CA GLU A 49 -1.37 -4.46 -38.15
C GLU A 49 -0.61 -3.26 -37.58
N MET A 50 -1.28 -2.40 -36.81
CA MET A 50 -0.67 -1.21 -36.18
C MET A 50 0.41 -1.59 -35.16
N VAL A 51 0.17 -2.57 -34.28
CA VAL A 51 1.21 -3.05 -33.34
C VAL A 51 2.36 -3.73 -34.09
N GLY A 52 2.07 -4.48 -35.15
CA GLY A 52 3.12 -5.10 -35.97
C GLY A 52 4.02 -4.07 -36.65
N HIS A 53 3.46 -2.94 -37.07
CA HIS A 53 4.19 -1.77 -37.57
C HIS A 53 5.07 -1.14 -36.48
N LEU A 54 4.53 -0.87 -35.30
CA LEU A 54 5.32 -0.34 -34.17
C LEU A 54 6.51 -1.26 -33.83
N ALA A 55 6.25 -2.57 -33.70
CA ALA A 55 7.27 -3.57 -33.43
C ALA A 55 8.36 -3.61 -34.52
N HIS A 56 7.99 -3.42 -35.78
CA HIS A 56 8.95 -3.37 -36.88
C HIS A 56 9.89 -2.17 -36.74
N TRP A 57 9.32 -0.97 -36.56
CA TRP A 57 10.07 0.28 -36.47
C TRP A 57 11.00 0.32 -35.26
N GLU A 58 10.56 -0.13 -34.09
CA GLU A 58 11.43 -0.27 -32.92
C GLU A 58 12.59 -1.23 -33.14
N SER A 59 12.34 -2.36 -33.82
CA SER A 59 13.38 -3.35 -34.11
C SER A 59 14.49 -2.81 -35.01
N THR A 60 14.31 -1.66 -35.64
CA THR A 60 15.35 -1.01 -36.47
C THR A 60 16.39 -0.25 -35.66
N VAL A 61 16.10 0.09 -34.38
CA VAL A 61 16.98 0.93 -33.57
C VAL A 61 18.37 0.31 -33.32
N PRO A 62 18.50 -0.97 -32.94
CA PRO A 62 19.82 -1.58 -32.74
C PRO A 62 20.73 -1.49 -33.96
N ALA A 63 20.21 -1.87 -35.14
CA ALA A 63 20.97 -1.84 -36.39
C ALA A 63 21.37 -0.43 -36.80
N PHE A 64 20.50 0.56 -36.55
CA PHE A 64 20.82 1.96 -36.81
C PHE A 64 21.94 2.47 -35.91
N VAL A 65 21.87 2.19 -34.60
CA VAL A 65 22.89 2.57 -33.62
C VAL A 65 24.25 1.96 -33.98
N ASP A 66 24.29 0.68 -34.34
CA ASP A 66 25.52 0.02 -34.79
C ASP A 66 26.08 0.67 -36.05
N SER A 67 25.22 1.06 -37.00
CA SER A 67 25.64 1.71 -38.24
C SER A 67 26.22 3.12 -38.00
N LEU A 68 25.68 3.88 -37.04
CA LEU A 68 26.27 5.16 -36.62
C LEU A 68 27.65 4.97 -35.98
N ARG A 69 27.84 3.90 -35.19
CA ARG A 69 29.13 3.58 -34.56
C ARG A 69 30.20 3.16 -35.57
N THR A 70 29.83 2.42 -36.62
CA THR A 70 30.77 1.93 -37.64
C THR A 70 31.05 2.93 -38.76
N GLY A 71 30.21 3.97 -38.90
CA GLY A 71 30.41 5.05 -39.86
C GLY A 71 30.27 4.62 -41.33
N THR A 72 29.49 3.56 -41.64
CA THR A 72 29.21 3.09 -42.99
C THR A 72 28.04 3.87 -43.62
N PRO A 73 28.27 4.86 -44.52
CA PRO A 73 27.24 5.82 -44.94
C PRO A 73 26.18 5.23 -45.90
N GLN A 74 26.38 4.03 -46.45
CA GLN A 74 25.44 3.38 -47.37
C GLN A 74 24.39 2.51 -46.65
N GLU A 75 24.68 1.98 -45.46
CA GLU A 75 23.74 1.14 -44.70
C GLU A 75 22.81 1.99 -43.82
N VAL A 76 23.32 3.09 -43.25
CA VAL A 76 22.51 4.10 -42.54
C VAL A 76 21.47 4.73 -43.48
N ALA A 77 21.83 5.05 -44.73
CA ALA A 77 20.90 5.65 -45.69
C ALA A 77 19.75 4.70 -46.10
N LEU A 78 20.01 3.38 -46.18
CA LEU A 78 19.01 2.36 -46.54
C LEU A 78 18.04 2.03 -45.40
N LEU A 79 18.41 2.30 -44.14
CA LEU A 79 17.59 2.04 -42.95
C LEU A 79 16.74 3.24 -42.49
N VAL A 80 17.00 4.45 -43.01
CA VAL A 80 16.65 5.71 -42.31
C VAL A 80 16.06 6.81 -43.18
N ALA A 81 16.22 6.76 -44.50
CA ALA A 81 15.77 7.89 -45.31
C ALA A 81 14.26 7.84 -45.57
N ASP A 82 13.56 8.89 -45.15
CA ASP A 82 12.21 9.28 -45.58
C ASP A 82 12.14 9.45 -47.13
N ASP A 83 13.29 9.52 -47.81
CA ASP A 83 13.43 9.66 -49.26
C ASP A 83 14.57 8.87 -49.95
N GLY A 84 15.12 7.78 -49.36
CA GLY A 84 16.45 7.30 -49.80
C GLY A 84 16.82 5.81 -49.74
N GLY A 85 15.88 4.87 -49.90
CA GLY A 85 16.30 3.48 -50.19
C GLY A 85 15.23 2.38 -50.29
N GLY A 86 14.04 2.64 -49.75
CA GLY A 86 12.85 1.80 -49.89
C GLY A 86 11.63 2.66 -49.55
N ASP A 87 10.50 2.39 -50.18
CA ASP A 87 9.26 3.13 -49.91
C ASP A 87 8.78 2.82 -48.48
N VAL A 88 8.72 3.84 -47.60
CA VAL A 88 8.22 3.72 -46.21
C VAL A 88 6.83 3.07 -46.21
N ASP A 89 5.99 3.37 -47.20
CA ASP A 89 4.68 2.77 -47.34
C ASP A 89 4.77 1.27 -47.67
N GLU A 90 5.77 0.84 -48.47
CA GLU A 90 6.02 -0.58 -48.71
C GLU A 90 6.52 -1.30 -47.45
N GLN A 91 7.34 -0.65 -46.61
CA GLN A 91 7.80 -1.24 -45.35
C GLN A 91 6.65 -1.39 -44.36
N ASN A 92 5.84 -0.33 -44.20
CA ASN A 92 4.62 -0.33 -43.39
C ASN A 92 3.65 -1.41 -43.87
N ALA A 93 3.42 -1.51 -45.18
CA ALA A 93 2.56 -2.53 -45.77
C ALA A 93 3.08 -3.96 -45.54
N ARG A 94 4.40 -4.17 -45.59
CA ARG A 94 5.03 -5.46 -45.27
C ARG A 94 4.86 -5.82 -43.79
N ALA A 95 5.17 -4.90 -42.87
CA ALA A 95 5.02 -5.11 -41.44
C ALA A 95 3.55 -5.43 -41.07
N ALA A 96 2.61 -4.66 -41.62
CA ALA A 96 1.18 -4.92 -41.48
C ALA A 96 0.78 -6.31 -42.04
N ALA A 97 1.23 -6.66 -43.25
CA ALA A 97 0.95 -7.97 -43.84
C ALA A 97 1.52 -9.15 -43.03
N GLU A 98 2.72 -8.99 -42.47
CA GLU A 98 3.36 -9.97 -41.59
C GLU A 98 2.55 -10.18 -40.31
N ALA A 99 1.98 -9.10 -39.75
CA ALA A 99 1.15 -9.16 -38.56
C ALA A 99 -0.19 -9.86 -38.79
N ARG A 100 -0.81 -9.77 -39.98
CA ARG A 100 -2.10 -10.44 -40.29
C ARG A 100 -2.10 -11.93 -39.99
N GLY A 101 -0.99 -12.61 -40.31
CA GLY A 101 -0.84 -14.07 -40.15
C GLY A 101 -0.56 -14.53 -38.72
N ARG A 102 -0.46 -13.60 -37.76
CA ARG A 102 -0.09 -13.88 -36.37
C ARG A 102 -1.29 -13.75 -35.43
N SER A 103 -1.16 -14.38 -34.27
CA SER A 103 -2.05 -14.13 -33.14
C SER A 103 -1.72 -12.80 -32.46
N ARG A 104 -2.69 -12.26 -31.69
CA ARG A 104 -2.49 -11.09 -30.83
C ARG A 104 -1.23 -11.22 -29.98
N ASP A 105 -1.12 -12.34 -29.27
CA ASP A 105 -0.04 -12.55 -28.29
C ASP A 105 1.33 -12.67 -28.98
N GLU A 106 1.38 -13.15 -30.23
CA GLU A 106 2.63 -13.16 -31.00
C GLU A 106 3.07 -11.76 -31.44
N VAL A 107 2.14 -10.91 -31.88
CA VAL A 107 2.47 -9.54 -32.30
C VAL A 107 2.86 -8.69 -31.09
N LEU A 108 2.14 -8.81 -29.98
CA LEU A 108 2.49 -8.14 -28.72
C LEU A 108 3.87 -8.56 -28.21
N ARG A 109 4.16 -9.87 -28.20
CA ARG A 109 5.47 -10.37 -27.76
C ARG A 109 6.60 -9.86 -28.64
N ARG A 110 6.40 -9.81 -29.96
CA ARG A 110 7.40 -9.25 -30.87
C ARG A 110 7.67 -7.78 -30.57
N TRP A 111 6.63 -7.02 -30.24
CA TRP A 111 6.77 -5.64 -29.82
C TRP A 111 7.55 -5.52 -28.51
N ASP A 112 7.16 -6.31 -27.50
CA ASP A 112 7.84 -6.39 -26.20
C ASP A 112 9.34 -6.77 -26.36
N ASP A 113 9.66 -7.70 -27.26
CA ASP A 113 11.03 -8.13 -27.57
C ASP A 113 11.84 -7.00 -28.25
N ALA A 114 11.27 -6.33 -29.26
CA ALA A 114 11.90 -5.20 -29.94
C ALA A 114 12.18 -4.03 -28.98
N HIS A 115 11.22 -3.76 -28.09
CA HIS A 115 11.35 -2.76 -27.05
C HIS A 115 12.48 -3.09 -26.06
N ALA A 116 12.57 -4.35 -25.62
CA ALA A 116 13.64 -4.82 -24.73
C ALA A 116 15.03 -4.67 -25.38
N GLU A 117 15.15 -5.03 -26.67
CA GLU A 117 16.40 -4.83 -27.43
C GLU A 117 16.77 -3.35 -27.54
N MET A 118 15.80 -2.46 -27.81
CA MET A 118 16.02 -1.02 -27.81
C MET A 118 16.57 -0.51 -26.47
N LEU A 119 15.98 -0.95 -25.35
CA LEU A 119 16.45 -0.59 -24.01
C LEU A 119 17.86 -1.09 -23.73
N GLU A 120 18.20 -2.32 -24.14
CA GLU A 120 19.57 -2.83 -24.00
C GLU A 120 20.57 -1.93 -24.73
N VAL A 121 20.27 -1.55 -25.98
CA VAL A 121 21.13 -0.65 -26.75
C VAL A 121 21.24 0.73 -26.11
N ALA A 122 20.12 1.31 -25.65
CA ALA A 122 20.10 2.60 -24.94
C ALA A 122 21.00 2.60 -23.69
N ARG A 123 21.06 1.47 -22.96
CA ARG A 123 21.95 1.33 -21.79
C ARG A 123 23.43 1.38 -22.16
N THR A 124 23.80 0.99 -23.38
CA THR A 124 25.20 0.96 -23.84
C THR A 124 25.72 2.30 -24.37
N LEU A 125 24.85 3.31 -24.55
CA LEU A 125 25.27 4.59 -25.10
C LEU A 125 26.28 5.29 -24.18
N SER A 126 27.36 5.78 -24.76
CA SER A 126 28.30 6.70 -24.15
C SER A 126 27.70 8.11 -24.01
N ASP A 127 28.29 8.94 -23.14
CA ASP A 127 27.82 10.32 -22.95
C ASP A 127 27.89 11.15 -24.24
N ALA A 128 28.89 10.89 -25.10
CA ALA A 128 28.99 11.53 -26.40
C ALA A 128 27.87 11.10 -27.36
N GLU A 129 27.45 9.83 -27.33
CA GLU A 129 26.32 9.33 -28.13
C GLU A 129 24.97 9.85 -27.60
N LEU A 130 24.85 10.08 -26.29
CA LEU A 130 23.66 10.71 -25.69
C LEU A 130 23.51 12.19 -26.06
N GLU A 131 24.63 12.87 -26.34
CA GLU A 131 24.65 14.26 -26.83
C GLU A 131 24.47 14.36 -28.36
N ASP A 132 24.57 13.24 -29.09
CA ASP A 132 24.42 13.21 -30.55
C ASP A 132 22.95 13.11 -30.96
N VAL A 133 22.50 14.14 -31.69
CA VAL A 133 21.11 14.27 -32.14
C VAL A 133 20.63 13.10 -33.00
N SER A 134 21.52 12.45 -33.74
CA SER A 134 21.18 11.36 -34.66
C SER A 134 20.73 10.12 -33.89
N PHE A 135 21.41 9.82 -32.78
CA PHE A 135 21.01 8.74 -31.89
C PHE A 135 19.68 9.09 -31.23
N MET A 136 19.56 10.29 -30.66
CA MET A 136 18.37 10.70 -29.92
C MET A 136 17.12 10.76 -30.80
N GLN A 137 17.24 11.28 -32.03
CA GLN A 137 16.15 11.30 -33.02
C GLN A 137 15.68 9.90 -33.37
N LYS A 138 16.57 8.90 -33.44
CA LYS A 138 16.14 7.53 -33.70
C LYS A 138 15.35 6.95 -32.53
N PHE A 139 15.84 7.09 -31.30
CA PHE A 139 15.08 6.62 -30.14
C PHE A 139 13.72 7.31 -30.04
N GLU A 140 13.67 8.63 -30.21
CA GLU A 140 12.42 9.40 -30.21
C GLU A 140 11.48 8.92 -31.33
N GLY A 141 11.97 8.92 -32.57
CA GLY A 141 11.20 8.66 -33.78
C GLY A 141 10.67 7.24 -33.89
N GLU A 142 11.25 6.27 -33.19
CA GLU A 142 10.75 4.89 -33.18
C GLU A 142 10.01 4.50 -31.90
N SER A 143 9.99 5.34 -30.85
CA SER A 143 9.33 5.02 -29.58
C SER A 143 8.42 6.15 -29.08
N TYR A 144 8.87 6.93 -28.09
CA TYR A 144 8.06 7.92 -27.38
C TYR A 144 7.59 9.10 -28.25
N GLY A 145 8.26 9.38 -29.37
CA GLY A 145 7.80 10.32 -30.39
C GLY A 145 6.89 9.70 -31.47
N HIS A 146 6.91 8.36 -31.63
CA HIS A 146 6.12 7.65 -32.63
C HIS A 146 4.73 7.27 -32.13
N TYR A 147 4.62 6.67 -30.93
CA TYR A 147 3.32 6.19 -30.42
C TYR A 147 2.20 7.23 -30.44
N PRO A 148 2.45 8.53 -30.19
CA PRO A 148 1.42 9.56 -30.30
C PRO A 148 0.72 9.60 -31.67
N ASN A 149 1.40 9.21 -32.76
CA ASN A 149 0.80 9.14 -34.10
C ASN A 149 -0.34 8.11 -34.18
N HIS A 150 -0.34 7.12 -33.29
CA HIS A 150 -1.33 6.05 -33.23
C HIS A 150 -2.35 6.22 -32.09
N TYR A 151 -2.37 7.37 -31.41
CA TYR A 151 -3.41 7.64 -30.41
C TYR A 151 -4.81 7.73 -31.00
N ALA A 152 -4.94 8.20 -32.24
CA ALA A 152 -6.23 8.16 -32.95
C ALA A 152 -6.69 6.72 -33.23
N ASP A 153 -5.77 5.82 -33.56
CA ASP A 153 -6.05 4.40 -33.76
C ASP A 153 -6.50 3.72 -32.45
N LEU A 154 -5.80 4.03 -31.34
CA LEU A 154 -6.18 3.58 -30.00
C LEU A 154 -7.56 4.11 -29.60
N SER A 155 -7.81 5.41 -29.77
CA SER A 155 -9.10 6.04 -29.46
C SER A 155 -10.23 5.41 -30.27
N ALA A 156 -10.02 5.16 -31.57
CA ALA A 156 -11.01 4.51 -32.41
C ALA A 156 -11.31 3.05 -32.00
N ALA A 157 -10.36 2.38 -31.34
CA ALA A 157 -10.55 1.02 -30.85
C ALA A 157 -11.32 0.94 -29.52
N ILE A 158 -11.34 2.03 -28.74
CA ILE A 158 -12.18 2.20 -27.55
C ILE A 158 -13.59 2.58 -28.02
N LYS A 159 -14.54 1.64 -28.00
CA LYS A 159 -15.90 1.87 -28.55
C LYS A 159 -16.89 2.39 -27.52
N ASP A 160 -16.71 2.00 -26.27
CA ASP A 160 -17.66 2.28 -25.22
C ASP A 160 -16.96 2.44 -23.86
N LYS A 161 -17.78 2.63 -22.82
CA LYS A 161 -17.31 2.84 -21.47
C LYS A 161 -16.63 1.62 -20.87
N ASP A 162 -17.00 0.41 -21.30
CA ASP A 162 -16.44 -0.82 -20.72
C ASP A 162 -15.01 -0.99 -21.24
N ASP A 163 -14.77 -0.66 -22.51
CA ASP A 163 -13.41 -0.56 -23.07
C ASP A 163 -12.57 0.49 -22.33
N LEU A 164 -13.10 1.70 -22.15
CA LEU A 164 -12.37 2.79 -21.49
C LEU A 164 -12.07 2.46 -20.02
N LEU A 165 -13.02 1.84 -19.31
CA LEU A 165 -12.82 1.35 -17.95
C LEU A 165 -11.77 0.24 -17.91
N ALA A 166 -11.75 -0.68 -18.87
CA ALA A 166 -10.74 -1.74 -18.94
C ALA A 166 -9.32 -1.14 -19.07
N VAL A 167 -9.14 -0.15 -19.94
CA VAL A 167 -7.87 0.57 -20.12
C VAL A 167 -7.44 1.26 -18.82
N VAL A 168 -8.35 2.00 -18.17
CA VAL A 168 -8.07 2.69 -16.90
C VAL A 168 -7.68 1.70 -15.80
N GLN A 169 -8.41 0.59 -15.65
CA GLN A 169 -8.17 -0.40 -14.60
C GLN A 169 -6.87 -1.20 -14.80
N MET A 170 -6.49 -1.46 -16.06
CA MET A 170 -5.26 -2.17 -16.40
C MET A 170 -4.04 -1.44 -15.84
N SER A 171 -3.95 -0.13 -16.06
CA SER A 171 -2.82 0.70 -15.59
C SER A 171 -2.94 1.13 -14.13
N TRP A 172 -4.16 1.33 -13.63
CA TRP A 172 -4.39 1.68 -12.21
C TRP A 172 -3.84 0.63 -11.25
N THR A 173 -4.07 -0.65 -11.57
CA THR A 173 -3.72 -1.77 -10.69
C THR A 173 -2.23 -1.79 -10.33
N PRO A 174 -1.26 -1.88 -11.27
CA PRO A 174 0.16 -1.87 -10.94
C PRO A 174 0.59 -0.58 -10.22
N PHE A 175 0.10 0.58 -10.64
CA PHE A 175 0.38 1.87 -10.02
C PHE A 175 -0.01 1.92 -8.54
N ARG A 176 -1.27 1.60 -8.24
CA ARG A 176 -1.78 1.64 -6.87
C ARG A 176 -1.11 0.61 -5.95
N LEU A 177 -0.75 -0.55 -6.49
CA LEU A 177 -0.05 -1.59 -5.74
C LEU A 177 1.42 -1.22 -5.46
N ALA A 178 2.10 -0.57 -6.40
CA ALA A 178 3.44 -0.09 -6.20
C ALA A 178 3.48 0.96 -5.06
N ILE A 179 2.52 1.90 -5.04
CA ILE A 179 2.35 2.86 -3.93
C ILE A 179 2.16 2.14 -2.59
N GLY A 180 1.32 1.11 -2.54
CA GLY A 180 1.13 0.31 -1.33
C GLY A 180 2.41 -0.40 -0.87
N ALA A 181 3.21 -0.88 -1.81
CA ALA A 181 4.44 -1.63 -1.53
C ALA A 181 5.61 -0.76 -1.03
N ILE A 182 5.61 0.55 -1.30
CA ILE A 182 6.58 1.48 -0.71
C ILE A 182 6.41 1.53 0.83
N GLY A 183 5.17 1.41 1.30
CA GLY A 183 4.78 1.53 2.71
C GLY A 183 4.66 2.98 3.17
N LEU A 184 3.74 3.24 4.12
CA LEU A 184 3.40 4.61 4.55
C LEU A 184 4.60 5.47 4.98
N PRO A 185 5.57 4.97 5.78
CA PRO A 185 6.69 5.81 6.22
C PRO A 185 7.55 6.31 5.07
N SER A 186 7.77 5.48 4.04
CA SER A 186 8.60 5.86 2.89
C SER A 186 7.89 6.74 1.89
N LEU A 187 6.58 7.02 2.06
CA LEU A 187 5.93 8.04 1.24
C LEU A 187 6.47 9.45 1.52
N GLU A 188 7.16 9.68 2.64
CA GLU A 188 7.85 10.94 2.93
C GLU A 188 9.23 11.05 2.24
N GLU A 189 9.74 9.96 1.65
CA GLU A 189 11.00 9.98 0.92
C GLU A 189 10.86 10.71 -0.41
N LYS A 190 11.96 11.32 -0.87
CA LYS A 190 11.98 12.05 -2.12
C LYS A 190 12.22 11.13 -3.31
N THR A 191 11.49 11.40 -4.37
CA THR A 191 11.75 10.89 -5.71
C THR A 191 12.93 11.63 -6.34
N TRP A 192 13.38 11.18 -7.51
CA TRP A 192 14.46 11.86 -8.26
C TRP A 192 14.06 13.23 -8.81
N THR A 193 12.76 13.54 -8.91
CA THR A 193 12.26 14.88 -9.30
C THR A 193 12.26 15.88 -8.14
N GLY A 194 12.50 15.39 -6.91
CA GLY A 194 12.61 16.20 -5.70
C GLY A 194 11.32 16.35 -4.90
N TRP A 195 10.19 15.86 -5.44
CA TRP A 195 8.93 15.67 -4.73
C TRP A 195 9.03 14.49 -3.77
N THR A 196 8.19 14.44 -2.73
CA THR A 196 8.01 13.20 -1.97
C THR A 196 7.12 12.24 -2.75
N TYR A 197 7.19 10.93 -2.48
CA TYR A 197 6.22 9.99 -3.04
C TYR A 197 4.78 10.35 -2.66
N LYS A 198 4.55 10.90 -1.46
CA LYS A 198 3.26 11.43 -1.01
C LYS A 198 2.80 12.60 -1.89
N ASP A 199 3.70 13.48 -2.30
CA ASP A 199 3.40 14.60 -3.21
C ASP A 199 2.96 14.09 -4.58
N LEU A 200 3.66 13.09 -5.12
CA LEU A 200 3.32 12.44 -6.38
C LEU A 200 1.93 11.77 -6.31
N VAL A 201 1.64 11.05 -5.23
CA VAL A 201 0.30 10.44 -5.01
C VAL A 201 -0.79 11.51 -4.97
N ALA A 202 -0.57 12.61 -4.25
CA ALA A 202 -1.52 13.72 -4.19
C ALA A 202 -1.71 14.41 -5.55
N HIS A 203 -0.62 14.54 -6.33
CA HIS A 203 -0.65 15.07 -7.69
C HIS A 203 -1.52 14.21 -8.61
N ALA A 204 -1.31 12.89 -8.62
CA ALA A 204 -2.14 11.96 -9.38
C ALA A 204 -3.63 12.07 -8.97
N ALA A 205 -3.92 12.06 -7.67
CA ALA A 205 -5.28 12.19 -7.15
C ALA A 205 -5.97 13.49 -7.59
N ALA A 206 -5.25 14.62 -7.57
CA ALA A 206 -5.81 15.93 -7.91
C ALA A 206 -6.15 16.05 -9.41
N TRP A 207 -5.32 15.50 -10.29
CA TRP A 207 -5.58 15.48 -11.73
C TRP A 207 -6.73 14.54 -12.10
N GLU A 208 -6.79 13.38 -11.47
CA GLU A 208 -7.87 12.41 -11.66
C GLU A 208 -9.23 12.94 -11.18
N ASP A 209 -9.27 13.56 -10.00
CA ASP A 209 -10.49 14.20 -9.48
C ASP A 209 -10.98 15.35 -10.38
N ARG A 210 -10.03 16.10 -10.94
CA ARG A 210 -10.31 17.15 -11.93
C ARG A 210 -10.88 16.56 -13.22
N ALA A 211 -10.34 15.44 -13.70
CA ALA A 211 -10.89 14.74 -14.85
C ALA A 211 -12.33 14.27 -14.59
N ALA A 212 -12.62 13.71 -13.41
CA ALA A 212 -13.97 13.31 -13.04
C ALA A 212 -14.96 14.49 -13.07
N SER A 213 -14.55 15.64 -12.53
CA SER A 213 -15.33 16.88 -12.57
C SER A 213 -15.59 17.40 -13.99
N ARG A 214 -14.60 17.25 -14.88
CA ARG A 214 -14.71 17.59 -16.31
C ARG A 214 -15.70 16.68 -17.05
N LEU A 215 -15.63 15.37 -16.82
CA LEU A 215 -16.57 14.42 -17.41
C LEU A 215 -18.00 14.66 -16.93
N ARG A 216 -18.18 14.92 -15.63
CA ARG A 216 -19.48 15.31 -15.07
C ARG A 216 -20.04 16.55 -15.78
N THR A 217 -19.23 17.58 -15.94
CA THR A 217 -19.62 18.82 -16.63
C THR A 217 -20.04 18.54 -18.08
N LEU A 218 -19.26 17.75 -18.82
CA LEU A 218 -19.60 17.31 -20.18
C LEU A 218 -20.95 16.61 -20.22
N ARG A 219 -21.17 15.65 -19.33
CA ARG A 219 -22.40 14.85 -19.26
C ARG A 219 -23.62 15.71 -18.94
N GLU A 220 -23.50 16.66 -18.02
CA GLU A 220 -24.64 17.44 -17.50
C GLU A 220 -25.00 18.64 -18.35
N SER A 221 -24.00 19.28 -18.98
CA SER A 221 -24.21 20.58 -19.63
C SER A 221 -23.95 20.58 -21.13
N ALA A 222 -23.36 19.50 -21.68
CA ALA A 222 -22.82 19.47 -23.05
C ALA A 222 -21.98 20.73 -23.37
N ALA A 223 -21.39 21.37 -22.34
CA ALA A 223 -20.76 22.67 -22.45
C ALA A 223 -19.62 22.65 -23.45
N ARG A 224 -19.45 23.75 -24.20
CA ARG A 224 -18.36 23.92 -25.17
C ARG A 224 -17.00 24.19 -24.53
N THR A 225 -16.96 24.55 -23.24
CA THR A 225 -15.75 24.95 -22.54
C THR A 225 -15.62 24.15 -21.25
N TYR A 226 -14.51 23.41 -21.14
CA TYR A 226 -14.16 22.64 -19.96
C TYR A 226 -12.99 23.34 -19.30
N PRO A 227 -13.15 23.93 -18.10
CA PRO A 227 -12.10 24.77 -17.53
C PRO A 227 -10.76 24.00 -17.41
N GLY A 228 -9.75 24.54 -18.11
CA GLY A 228 -8.34 24.25 -17.90
C GLY A 228 -7.89 24.66 -16.49
N VAL A 229 -6.71 24.22 -16.07
CA VAL A 229 -5.95 25.07 -15.15
C VAL A 229 -5.28 26.12 -16.02
N ASP A 230 -5.27 27.38 -15.58
CA ASP A 230 -4.64 28.45 -16.36
C ASP A 230 -3.11 28.28 -16.38
N ASP A 231 -2.56 27.71 -15.30
CA ASP A 231 -1.16 27.34 -15.15
C ASP A 231 -1.04 25.96 -14.45
N THR A 232 -0.40 25.00 -15.13
CA THR A 232 -0.17 23.64 -14.62
C THR A 232 0.83 23.61 -13.48
N ASP A 233 1.85 24.47 -13.51
CA ASP A 233 2.91 24.51 -12.51
C ASP A 233 2.38 25.12 -11.22
N GLU A 234 1.57 26.19 -11.31
CA GLU A 234 0.88 26.77 -10.15
C GLU A 234 -0.07 25.75 -9.51
N PHE A 235 -0.83 25.02 -10.32
CA PHE A 235 -1.72 23.96 -9.82
C PHE A 235 -0.94 22.86 -9.09
N ASN A 236 0.13 22.36 -9.71
CA ASN A 236 0.97 21.32 -9.11
C ASN A 236 1.63 21.80 -7.82
N ALA A 237 2.19 23.01 -7.80
CA ALA A 237 2.77 23.60 -6.60
C ALA A 237 1.73 23.75 -5.47
N ALA A 238 0.49 24.14 -5.79
CA ALA A 238 -0.59 24.23 -4.81
C ALA A 238 -1.01 22.84 -4.28
N VAL A 239 -0.99 21.79 -5.10
CA VAL A 239 -1.23 20.41 -4.65
C VAL A 239 -0.15 19.99 -3.66
N VAL A 240 1.13 20.17 -4.02
CA VAL A 240 2.28 19.84 -3.17
C VAL A 240 2.26 20.64 -1.87
N GLU A 241 1.87 21.92 -1.90
CA GLU A 241 1.79 22.69 -0.66
C GLU A 241 0.74 22.13 0.30
N ARG A 242 -0.38 21.63 -0.22
CA ARG A 242 -1.45 21.06 0.58
C ARG A 242 -1.09 19.72 1.23
N THR A 243 -0.05 19.01 0.78
CA THR A 243 0.36 17.73 1.40
C THR A 243 1.16 17.93 2.69
N ARG A 244 1.69 19.14 2.93
CA ARG A 244 2.56 19.43 4.08
C ARG A 244 1.83 19.16 5.39
N GLY A 245 2.46 18.35 6.25
CA GLY A 245 1.91 17.97 7.54
C GLY A 245 0.72 16.99 7.49
N ARG A 246 0.29 16.55 6.30
CA ARG A 246 -0.76 15.54 6.16
C ARG A 246 -0.22 14.12 6.29
N HIS A 247 -1.04 13.23 6.85
CA HIS A 247 -0.70 11.82 6.94
C HIS A 247 -0.78 11.15 5.57
N ALA A 248 0.21 10.32 5.24
CA ALA A 248 0.26 9.60 3.97
C ALA A 248 -0.98 8.72 3.72
N ARG A 249 -1.57 8.15 4.78
CA ARG A 249 -2.83 7.37 4.69
C ARG A 249 -3.98 8.19 4.11
N ASP A 250 -4.13 9.44 4.52
CA ASP A 250 -5.21 10.31 4.05
C ASP A 250 -5.02 10.64 2.57
N VAL A 251 -3.78 10.88 2.15
CA VAL A 251 -3.43 11.17 0.75
C VAL A 251 -3.68 9.96 -0.15
N ILE A 252 -3.36 8.74 0.31
CA ILE A 252 -3.73 7.52 -0.42
C ILE A 252 -5.25 7.37 -0.50
N GLY A 253 -5.97 7.64 0.60
CA GLY A 253 -7.43 7.60 0.61
C GLY A 253 -8.07 8.58 -0.36
N GLU A 254 -7.46 9.76 -0.56
CA GLU A 254 -7.86 10.72 -1.59
C GLU A 254 -7.64 10.21 -3.01
N LEU A 255 -6.52 9.53 -3.26
CA LEU A 255 -6.26 8.88 -4.54
C LEU A 255 -7.32 7.82 -4.83
N ASP A 256 -7.59 6.92 -3.87
CA ASP A 256 -8.61 5.87 -4.02
C ASP A 256 -10.01 6.46 -4.26
N ALA A 257 -10.34 7.56 -3.57
CA ALA A 257 -11.61 8.25 -3.73
C ALA A 257 -11.72 8.99 -5.08
N ALA A 258 -10.64 9.62 -5.56
CA ALA A 258 -10.58 10.23 -6.88
C ALA A 258 -10.77 9.17 -7.97
N HIS A 259 -10.12 8.02 -7.79
CA HIS A 259 -10.24 6.89 -8.69
C HIS A 259 -11.66 6.32 -8.76
N ALA A 260 -12.30 6.11 -7.62
CA ALA A 260 -13.70 5.70 -7.58
C ALA A 260 -14.61 6.70 -8.32
N ARG A 261 -14.36 8.02 -8.19
CA ARG A 261 -15.15 9.06 -8.85
C ARG A 261 -14.97 9.07 -10.37
N ILE A 262 -13.75 8.96 -10.90
CA ILE A 262 -13.56 8.92 -12.36
C ILE A 262 -14.17 7.66 -12.96
N VAL A 263 -14.02 6.51 -12.31
CA VAL A 263 -14.63 5.24 -12.74
C VAL A 263 -16.16 5.37 -12.78
N GLU A 264 -16.75 5.98 -11.75
CA GLU A 264 -18.18 6.24 -11.70
C GLU A 264 -18.64 7.17 -12.83
N GLU A 265 -17.91 8.26 -13.11
CA GLU A 265 -18.29 9.18 -14.19
C GLU A 265 -18.11 8.56 -15.58
N ILE A 266 -17.05 7.78 -15.83
CA ILE A 266 -16.89 7.01 -17.08
C ILE A 266 -18.05 6.02 -17.25
N GLY A 267 -18.42 5.31 -16.18
CA GLY A 267 -19.53 4.35 -16.18
C GLY A 267 -20.89 4.94 -16.57
N LYS A 268 -21.04 6.27 -16.51
CA LYS A 268 -22.25 7.02 -16.88
C LYS A 268 -22.24 7.54 -18.32
N LEU A 269 -21.15 7.41 -19.06
CA LEU A 269 -21.04 7.93 -20.43
C LEU A 269 -21.73 7.02 -21.45
N THR A 270 -22.25 7.65 -22.50
CA THR A 270 -22.70 6.97 -23.73
C THR A 270 -21.56 6.87 -24.74
N PRO A 271 -21.59 5.92 -25.70
CA PRO A 271 -20.61 5.85 -26.78
C PRO A 271 -20.46 7.17 -27.55
N GLU A 272 -21.55 7.88 -27.81
CA GLU A 272 -21.51 9.18 -28.49
C GLU A 272 -20.81 10.27 -27.66
N GLN A 273 -20.94 10.21 -26.33
CA GLN A 273 -20.24 11.13 -25.43
C GLN A 273 -18.75 10.81 -25.32
N ILE A 274 -18.36 9.53 -25.38
CA ILE A 274 -16.96 9.11 -25.37
C ILE A 274 -16.23 9.64 -26.60
N HIS A 275 -16.86 9.58 -27.77
CA HIS A 275 -16.30 10.10 -29.02
C HIS A 275 -16.65 11.56 -29.31
N ALA A 276 -17.21 12.28 -28.32
CA ALA A 276 -17.56 13.68 -28.53
C ALA A 276 -16.30 14.55 -28.68
N LYS A 277 -16.38 15.53 -29.59
CA LYS A 277 -15.36 16.58 -29.76
C LYS A 277 -13.98 16.02 -30.09
N ASP A 278 -13.91 15.16 -31.09
CA ASP A 278 -12.66 14.56 -31.57
C ASP A 278 -11.95 13.78 -30.44
N ASP A 279 -12.69 12.87 -29.80
CA ASP A 279 -12.22 12.00 -28.71
C ASP A 279 -11.63 12.75 -27.51
N TRP A 280 -12.18 13.93 -27.21
CA TRP A 280 -11.74 14.75 -26.07
C TRP A 280 -11.86 14.00 -24.74
N VAL A 281 -12.91 13.21 -24.54
CA VAL A 281 -13.09 12.40 -23.33
C VAL A 281 -11.94 11.41 -23.17
N ILE A 282 -11.61 10.66 -24.24
CA ILE A 282 -10.52 9.68 -24.22
C ILE A 282 -9.20 10.40 -23.91
N SER A 283 -8.94 11.54 -24.56
CA SER A 283 -7.73 12.35 -24.31
C SER A 283 -7.63 12.82 -22.85
N VAL A 284 -8.73 13.31 -22.27
CA VAL A 284 -8.76 13.76 -20.86
C VAL A 284 -8.57 12.59 -19.92
N VAL A 285 -9.21 11.45 -20.16
CA VAL A 285 -9.04 10.27 -19.31
C VAL A 285 -7.61 9.76 -19.42
N ALA A 286 -7.04 9.64 -20.61
CA ALA A 286 -5.66 9.21 -20.85
C ALA A 286 -4.65 10.03 -20.04
N GLY A 287 -4.67 11.35 -20.24
CA GLY A 287 -3.70 12.27 -19.62
C GLY A 287 -3.88 12.47 -18.12
N ASN A 288 -4.91 11.89 -17.49
CA ASN A 288 -5.16 12.04 -16.06
C ASN A 288 -5.36 10.69 -15.34
N THR A 289 -5.27 9.56 -16.06
CA THR A 289 -5.37 8.20 -15.50
C THR A 289 -4.30 7.30 -16.12
N TYR A 290 -4.62 6.36 -17.02
CA TYR A 290 -3.71 5.32 -17.49
C TYR A 290 -2.39 5.83 -18.09
N GLY A 291 -2.41 6.92 -18.88
CA GLY A 291 -1.19 7.53 -19.38
C GLY A 291 -0.36 8.16 -18.25
N HIS A 292 -1.03 8.91 -17.38
CA HIS A 292 -0.41 9.57 -16.24
C HIS A 292 0.17 8.59 -15.20
N TYR A 293 -0.51 7.47 -14.95
CA TYR A 293 0.00 6.39 -14.10
C TYR A 293 1.26 5.78 -14.69
N ALA A 294 1.26 5.53 -16.01
CA ALA A 294 2.40 4.94 -16.69
C ALA A 294 3.64 5.84 -16.64
N ASP A 295 3.45 7.16 -16.76
CA ASP A 295 4.52 8.17 -16.65
C ASP A 295 5.20 8.14 -15.27
N HIS A 296 4.43 7.97 -14.20
CA HIS A 296 4.95 7.94 -12.84
C HIS A 296 5.28 6.54 -12.30
N LEU A 297 4.92 5.48 -13.02
CA LEU A 297 5.07 4.13 -12.48
C LEU A 297 6.54 3.81 -12.17
N ASP A 298 7.48 4.15 -13.06
CA ASP A 298 8.90 3.90 -12.82
C ASP A 298 9.45 4.69 -11.64
N GLU A 299 8.97 5.94 -11.48
CA GLU A 299 9.29 6.80 -10.34
C GLU A 299 8.88 6.13 -9.03
N ILE A 300 7.69 5.56 -8.96
CA ILE A 300 7.20 4.84 -7.78
C ILE A 300 7.93 3.48 -7.63
N PHE A 301 8.11 2.75 -8.73
CA PHE A 301 8.57 1.36 -8.71
C PHE A 301 10.02 1.22 -8.24
N VAL A 302 10.83 2.28 -8.36
CA VAL A 302 12.20 2.29 -7.86
C VAL A 302 12.27 2.06 -6.33
N SER A 303 11.25 2.49 -5.58
CA SER A 303 11.17 2.35 -4.12
C SER A 303 10.37 1.15 -3.63
N VAL A 304 9.87 0.32 -4.54
CA VAL A 304 9.29 -0.99 -4.18
C VAL A 304 10.41 -1.89 -3.66
N PRO A 305 10.24 -2.60 -2.52
CA PRO A 305 11.27 -3.50 -2.01
C PRO A 305 11.48 -4.67 -2.99
N LYS A 306 12.69 -4.80 -3.51
CA LYS A 306 13.06 -5.83 -4.48
C LYS A 306 13.82 -6.98 -3.83
N ARG A 307 14.41 -6.76 -2.65
CA ARG A 307 15.22 -7.76 -1.94
C ARG A 307 14.57 -8.24 -0.65
N PRO A 308 14.87 -9.48 -0.20
CA PRO A 308 14.32 -10.00 1.06
C PRO A 308 14.61 -9.09 2.26
N ALA A 309 15.81 -8.51 2.34
CA ALA A 309 16.19 -7.62 3.44
C ALA A 309 15.36 -6.32 3.49
N GLU A 310 15.08 -5.74 2.33
CA GLU A 310 14.24 -4.54 2.18
C GLU A 310 12.79 -4.84 2.56
N LEU A 311 12.23 -5.95 2.05
CA LEU A 311 10.87 -6.38 2.33
C LEU A 311 10.67 -6.69 3.83
N LEU A 312 11.63 -7.37 4.46
CA LEU A 312 11.64 -7.61 5.91
C LEU A 312 11.71 -6.28 6.69
N GLY A 313 12.39 -5.26 6.15
CA GLY A 313 12.36 -3.89 6.68
C GLY A 313 10.94 -3.34 6.74
N LYS A 314 10.24 -3.35 5.60
CA LYS A 314 8.85 -2.89 5.49
C LYS A 314 7.88 -3.64 6.40
N MET A 315 8.01 -4.96 6.46
CA MET A 315 7.22 -5.79 7.37
C MET A 315 7.39 -5.35 8.83
N ARG A 316 8.64 -5.11 9.27
CA ARG A 316 8.90 -4.65 10.65
C ARG A 316 8.35 -3.26 10.91
N GLU A 317 8.44 -2.35 9.93
CA GLU A 317 7.91 -0.99 10.02
C GLU A 317 6.39 -0.99 10.23
N GLY A 318 5.65 -1.83 9.49
CA GLY A 318 4.20 -1.97 9.66
C GLY A 318 3.79 -2.77 10.90
N TRP A 319 4.52 -3.84 11.22
CA TRP A 319 4.18 -4.73 12.35
C TRP A 319 4.27 -4.02 13.71
N ARG A 320 5.28 -3.18 13.88
CA ARG A 320 5.56 -2.51 15.16
C ARG A 320 4.39 -1.66 15.69
N PRO A 321 3.83 -0.69 14.94
CA PRO A 321 2.68 0.09 15.41
C PRO A 321 1.44 -0.77 15.62
N PHE A 322 1.11 -1.67 14.68
CA PHE A 322 -0.03 -2.57 14.80
C PHE A 322 0.04 -3.42 16.07
N ARG A 323 1.16 -4.11 16.30
CA ARG A 323 1.35 -4.93 17.51
C ARG A 323 1.30 -4.09 18.79
N ARG A 324 1.85 -2.87 18.79
CA ARG A 324 1.77 -1.98 19.96
C ARG A 324 0.32 -1.59 20.25
N ALA A 325 -0.46 -1.23 19.24
CA ALA A 325 -1.86 -0.89 19.40
C ALA A 325 -2.66 -2.09 19.91
N LEU A 326 -2.45 -3.26 19.32
CA LEU A 326 -3.10 -4.51 19.74
C LEU A 326 -2.76 -4.89 21.19
N ASN A 327 -1.50 -4.73 21.60
CA ASN A 327 -1.09 -4.97 22.98
C ASN A 327 -1.73 -3.97 23.97
N ARG A 328 -1.91 -2.70 23.56
CA ARG A 328 -2.58 -1.68 24.40
C ARG A 328 -4.08 -1.89 24.53
N LEU A 329 -4.70 -2.54 23.54
CA LEU A 329 -6.13 -2.83 23.50
C LEU A 329 -6.55 -3.81 24.61
N GLY A 330 -5.71 -4.82 24.88
CA GLY A 330 -5.97 -5.86 25.90
C GLY A 330 -6.89 -6.97 25.41
N LEU A 331 -6.96 -8.05 26.20
CA LEU A 331 -7.66 -9.28 25.82
C LEU A 331 -9.17 -9.17 25.97
N SER A 332 -9.66 -8.53 27.03
CA SER A 332 -11.12 -8.40 27.27
C SER A 332 -11.79 -7.61 26.15
N ALA A 333 -11.06 -6.64 25.59
CA ALA A 333 -11.52 -5.80 24.48
C ALA A 333 -11.69 -6.59 23.17
N LEU A 334 -11.06 -7.77 23.02
CA LEU A 334 -11.18 -8.55 21.79
C LEU A 334 -12.61 -9.08 21.56
N SER A 335 -13.42 -9.16 22.61
CA SER A 335 -14.84 -9.50 22.50
C SER A 335 -15.73 -8.33 22.06
N ASP A 336 -15.20 -7.10 22.06
CA ASP A 336 -15.92 -5.91 21.60
C ASP A 336 -16.02 -5.89 20.07
N THR A 337 -16.94 -5.08 19.55
CA THR A 337 -17.21 -4.97 18.12
C THR A 337 -16.38 -3.86 17.48
N THR A 338 -15.75 -4.14 16.34
CA THR A 338 -15.05 -3.17 15.51
C THR A 338 -16.04 -2.25 14.78
N PRO A 339 -15.60 -1.09 14.26
CA PRO A 339 -16.45 -0.23 13.42
C PRO A 339 -17.07 -0.95 12.20
N SER A 340 -16.42 -2.01 11.71
CA SER A 340 -16.88 -2.82 10.58
C SER A 340 -17.88 -3.92 10.97
N GLY A 341 -18.23 -4.04 12.26
CA GLY A 341 -19.27 -4.95 12.75
C GLY A 341 -18.79 -6.36 13.12
N TRP A 342 -17.48 -6.64 13.06
CA TRP A 342 -16.89 -7.89 13.54
C TRP A 342 -16.50 -7.79 15.01
N THR A 343 -16.27 -8.90 15.71
CA THR A 343 -15.51 -8.81 16.97
C THR A 343 -14.04 -8.52 16.65
N TYR A 344 -13.34 -7.81 17.52
CA TYR A 344 -11.88 -7.63 17.38
C TYR A 344 -11.16 -8.98 17.32
N LYS A 345 -11.66 -9.99 18.06
CA LYS A 345 -11.18 -11.37 17.98
C LYS A 345 -11.32 -11.96 16.58
N ALA A 346 -12.47 -11.80 15.93
CA ALA A 346 -12.69 -12.25 14.56
C ALA A 346 -11.77 -11.52 13.57
N MET A 347 -11.63 -10.21 13.71
CA MET A 347 -10.73 -9.40 12.89
C MET A 347 -9.26 -9.84 13.03
N VAL A 348 -8.75 -10.05 14.25
CA VAL A 348 -7.35 -10.50 14.43
C VAL A 348 -7.17 -11.89 13.85
N SER A 349 -8.14 -12.80 14.08
CA SER A 349 -8.10 -14.16 13.55
C SER A 349 -8.10 -14.19 12.02
N HIS A 350 -8.85 -13.27 11.39
CA HIS A 350 -8.85 -13.06 9.94
C HIS A 350 -7.46 -12.64 9.42
N VAL A 351 -6.81 -11.64 10.03
CA VAL A 351 -5.47 -11.21 9.61
C VAL A 351 -4.46 -12.36 9.74
N ALA A 352 -4.53 -13.12 10.83
CA ALA A 352 -3.68 -14.30 11.01
C ALA A 352 -3.92 -15.36 9.92
N ASN A 353 -5.18 -15.66 9.60
CA ASN A 353 -5.55 -16.64 8.59
C ASN A 353 -4.99 -16.30 7.21
N TRP A 354 -5.04 -15.04 6.80
CA TRP A 354 -4.49 -14.64 5.50
C TRP A 354 -2.97 -14.72 5.45
N MET A 355 -2.27 -14.32 6.52
CA MET A 355 -0.82 -14.52 6.65
C MET A 355 -0.39 -16.00 6.58
N GLU A 356 -1.18 -16.90 7.14
CA GLU A 356 -0.90 -18.35 7.10
C GLU A 356 -0.96 -18.93 5.67
N LYS A 357 -1.74 -18.32 4.77
CA LYS A 357 -1.90 -18.78 3.39
C LYS A 357 -0.72 -18.41 2.47
N LEU A 358 0.16 -17.50 2.90
CA LEU A 358 1.27 -17.02 2.06
C LEU A 358 2.18 -18.15 1.62
N ALA A 359 2.46 -19.11 2.49
CA ALA A 359 3.33 -20.24 2.16
C ALA A 359 2.80 -21.06 0.97
N GLY A 360 1.48 -21.18 0.83
CA GLY A 360 0.83 -21.87 -0.29
C GLY A 360 0.83 -21.06 -1.58
N GLU A 361 0.67 -19.74 -1.49
CA GLU A 361 0.59 -18.85 -2.66
C GLU A 361 1.96 -18.41 -3.19
N MET A 362 2.97 -18.31 -2.31
CA MET A 362 4.30 -17.79 -2.64
C MET A 362 4.94 -18.46 -3.87
N PRO A 363 4.94 -19.80 -4.02
CA PRO A 363 5.52 -20.45 -5.20
C PRO A 363 4.85 -20.05 -6.52
N ASN A 364 3.54 -19.77 -6.52
CA ASN A 364 2.85 -19.27 -7.71
C ASN A 364 3.32 -17.86 -8.05
N ARG A 365 3.37 -16.98 -7.05
CA ARG A 365 3.74 -15.57 -7.24
C ARG A 365 5.20 -15.43 -7.68
N LEU A 366 6.11 -16.20 -7.12
CA LEU A 366 7.51 -16.25 -7.55
C LEU A 366 7.69 -16.73 -8.99
N ALA A 367 6.71 -17.45 -9.54
CA ALA A 367 6.70 -17.90 -10.92
C ALA A 367 5.87 -16.98 -11.83
N GLY A 368 5.60 -15.73 -11.40
CA GLY A 368 4.90 -14.72 -12.19
C GLY A 368 3.41 -15.00 -12.42
N ARG A 369 2.80 -15.90 -11.64
CA ARG A 369 1.38 -16.29 -11.80
C ARG A 369 0.61 -16.22 -10.49
N ARG A 370 -0.71 -16.10 -10.57
CA ARG A 370 -1.60 -16.21 -9.39
C ARG A 370 -2.02 -17.66 -9.20
N GLY A 371 -2.15 -18.09 -7.94
CA GLY A 371 -2.81 -19.35 -7.62
C GLY A 371 -4.33 -19.26 -7.81
N PRO A 372 -5.07 -20.35 -7.53
CA PRO A 372 -6.52 -20.33 -7.52
C PRO A 372 -7.03 -19.25 -6.57
N PHE A 373 -7.92 -18.38 -7.06
CA PHE A 373 -8.48 -17.31 -6.22
C PHE A 373 -9.53 -17.91 -5.29
N PRO A 374 -9.33 -17.90 -3.96
CA PRO A 374 -10.37 -18.35 -3.04
C PRO A 374 -11.54 -17.36 -3.09
N ASP A 375 -12.74 -17.86 -2.78
CA ASP A 375 -13.86 -16.99 -2.42
C ASP A 375 -13.51 -16.29 -1.10
N VAL A 376 -13.10 -15.02 -1.21
CA VAL A 376 -12.61 -14.20 -0.10
C VAL A 376 -13.69 -14.00 0.95
N ASP A 377 -14.93 -13.73 0.53
CA ASP A 377 -16.04 -13.51 1.44
C ASP A 377 -16.40 -14.78 2.20
N ALA A 378 -16.45 -15.92 1.50
CA ALA A 378 -16.71 -17.19 2.14
C ALA A 378 -15.59 -17.61 3.10
N GLU A 379 -14.32 -17.34 2.77
CA GLU A 379 -13.18 -17.59 3.66
C GLU A 379 -13.23 -16.69 4.90
N ASN A 380 -13.53 -15.40 4.72
CA ASN A 380 -13.67 -14.44 5.81
C ASN A 380 -14.81 -14.83 6.75
N ALA A 381 -15.97 -15.22 6.21
CA ALA A 381 -17.11 -15.68 6.99
C ALA A 381 -16.77 -16.95 7.80
N ARG A 382 -16.09 -17.93 7.18
CA ARG A 382 -15.65 -19.16 7.87
C ARG A 382 -14.69 -18.84 9.02
N GLU A 383 -13.71 -17.98 8.79
CA GLU A 383 -12.73 -17.63 9.82
C GLU A 383 -13.36 -16.81 10.95
N ALA A 384 -14.26 -15.88 10.62
CA ALA A 384 -15.02 -15.12 11.62
C ALA A 384 -15.87 -16.06 12.50
N GLU A 385 -16.56 -17.05 11.91
CA GLU A 385 -17.31 -18.06 12.66
C GLU A 385 -16.39 -18.92 13.54
N ALA A 386 -15.29 -19.45 13.00
CA ALA A 386 -14.33 -20.27 13.74
C ALA A 386 -13.68 -19.50 14.91
N SER A 387 -13.49 -18.19 14.78
CA SER A 387 -12.93 -17.36 15.85
C SER A 387 -13.79 -17.32 17.11
N THR A 388 -15.11 -17.60 17.01
CA THR A 388 -16.03 -17.53 18.15
C THR A 388 -15.69 -18.52 19.26
N SER A 389 -15.18 -19.71 18.89
CA SER A 389 -14.78 -20.76 19.83
C SER A 389 -13.36 -20.61 20.37
N ARG A 390 -12.53 -19.72 19.80
CA ARG A 390 -11.15 -19.49 20.25
C ARG A 390 -11.12 -18.53 21.43
N SER A 391 -10.18 -18.73 22.34
CA SER A 391 -9.92 -17.76 23.41
C SER A 391 -9.21 -16.51 22.85
N ALA A 392 -9.32 -15.38 23.56
CA ALA A 392 -8.57 -14.17 23.22
C ALA A 392 -7.05 -14.44 23.14
N HIS A 393 -6.52 -15.23 24.07
CA HIS A 393 -5.11 -15.63 24.11
C HIS A 393 -4.67 -16.38 22.86
N GLU A 394 -5.43 -17.43 22.49
CA GLU A 394 -5.14 -18.25 21.31
C GLU A 394 -5.07 -17.41 20.03
N VAL A 395 -5.98 -16.44 19.89
CA VAL A 395 -6.01 -15.56 18.71
C VAL A 395 -4.77 -14.66 18.64
N ILE A 396 -4.31 -14.10 19.76
CA ILE A 396 -3.09 -13.28 19.80
C ILE A 396 -1.84 -14.14 19.54
N GLU A 397 -1.75 -15.33 20.14
CA GLU A 397 -0.64 -16.25 19.90
C GLU A 397 -0.57 -16.67 18.43
N ARG A 398 -1.72 -17.02 17.82
CA ARG A 398 -1.83 -17.33 16.40
C ARG A 398 -1.38 -16.16 15.53
N MET A 399 -1.79 -14.94 15.83
CA MET A 399 -1.37 -13.74 15.09
C MET A 399 0.16 -13.55 15.12
N HIS A 400 0.79 -13.72 16.28
CA HIS A 400 2.25 -13.66 16.40
C HIS A 400 2.95 -14.79 15.65
N ALA A 401 2.43 -16.01 15.74
CA ALA A 401 2.98 -17.18 15.04
C ALA A 401 2.87 -17.02 13.51
N ALA A 402 1.73 -16.53 13.02
CA ALA A 402 1.50 -16.27 11.60
C ALA A 402 2.47 -15.23 11.06
N TYR A 403 2.65 -14.08 11.74
CA TYR A 403 3.64 -13.08 11.34
C TYR A 403 5.07 -13.64 11.34
N LYS A 404 5.43 -14.42 12.36
CA LYS A 404 6.74 -15.10 12.42
C LYS A 404 6.92 -16.05 11.23
N GLY A 405 5.89 -16.80 10.85
CA GLY A 405 5.90 -17.68 9.68
C GLY A 405 6.17 -16.91 8.38
N VAL A 406 5.57 -15.73 8.20
CA VAL A 406 5.85 -14.88 7.03
C VAL A 406 7.30 -14.34 7.05
N VAL A 407 7.81 -13.96 8.23
CA VAL A 407 9.22 -13.54 8.37
C VAL A 407 10.17 -14.67 7.96
N GLU A 408 9.91 -15.90 8.42
CA GLU A 408 10.70 -17.08 8.05
C GLU A 408 10.61 -17.36 6.54
N LEU A 409 9.42 -17.25 5.95
CA LEU A 409 9.18 -17.43 4.52
C LEU A 409 9.98 -16.44 3.67
N VAL A 410 9.95 -15.14 4.01
CA VAL A 410 10.71 -14.12 3.27
C VAL A 410 12.22 -14.27 3.51
N THR A 411 12.64 -14.64 4.72
CA THR A 411 14.06 -14.88 5.05
C THR A 411 14.65 -16.03 4.24
N ALA A 412 13.84 -17.03 3.87
CA ALA A 412 14.28 -18.19 3.08
C ALA A 412 14.46 -17.89 1.58
N LEU A 413 14.05 -16.71 1.10
CA LEU A 413 14.23 -16.33 -0.30
C LEU A 413 15.71 -16.04 -0.63
N PRO A 414 16.17 -16.27 -1.89
CA PRO A 414 17.53 -15.94 -2.30
C PRO A 414 17.82 -14.44 -2.15
N ALA A 415 18.84 -14.09 -1.36
CA ALA A 415 19.20 -12.69 -1.09
C ALA A 415 19.85 -11.97 -2.29
N ASP A 416 20.44 -12.74 -3.20
CA ASP A 416 21.18 -12.26 -4.37
C ASP A 416 20.29 -12.01 -5.59
N ARG A 417 18.98 -12.26 -5.50
CA ARG A 417 18.01 -12.08 -6.59
C ARG A 417 16.88 -11.14 -6.22
N ASP A 418 16.32 -10.48 -7.23
CA ASP A 418 15.10 -9.70 -7.08
C ASP A 418 13.91 -10.65 -6.87
N ILE A 419 12.98 -10.23 -6.00
CA ILE A 419 11.73 -10.91 -5.76
C ILE A 419 10.73 -10.47 -6.84
N ASP A 420 10.03 -11.43 -7.45
CA ASP A 420 8.93 -11.12 -8.37
C ASP A 420 7.92 -10.18 -7.72
N PHE A 421 7.47 -9.16 -8.45
CA PHE A 421 6.58 -8.14 -7.91
C PHE A 421 5.24 -8.72 -7.40
N LEU A 422 4.72 -9.80 -8.00
CA LEU A 422 3.52 -10.47 -7.50
C LEU A 422 3.74 -11.12 -6.13
N ALA A 423 4.97 -11.56 -5.84
CA ALA A 423 5.36 -12.11 -4.55
C ALA A 423 5.56 -11.01 -3.51
N VAL A 424 6.20 -9.90 -3.89
CA VAL A 424 6.26 -8.69 -3.06
C VAL A 424 4.85 -8.25 -2.68
N ARG A 425 3.96 -8.06 -3.67
CA ARG A 425 2.57 -7.64 -3.49
C ARG A 425 1.76 -8.58 -2.60
N LEU A 426 2.00 -9.89 -2.69
CA LEU A 426 1.37 -10.86 -1.77
C LEU A 426 1.79 -10.59 -0.33
N VAL A 427 3.09 -10.42 -0.06
CA VAL A 427 3.58 -10.12 1.29
C VAL A 427 3.05 -8.78 1.78
N VAL A 428 3.05 -7.74 0.94
CA VAL A 428 2.51 -6.41 1.27
C VAL A 428 1.05 -6.54 1.70
N GLY A 429 0.24 -7.16 0.84
CA GLY A 429 -1.21 -7.27 1.00
C GLY A 429 -1.61 -7.93 2.31
N GLU A 430 -0.84 -8.92 2.76
CA GLU A 430 -1.16 -9.68 3.97
C GLU A 430 -0.34 -9.28 5.21
N THR A 431 0.56 -8.32 5.08
CA THR A 431 1.33 -7.81 6.22
C THR A 431 1.13 -6.32 6.41
N TYR A 432 2.12 -5.48 6.09
CA TYR A 432 2.08 -4.06 6.41
C TYR A 432 1.02 -3.26 5.65
N GLY A 433 0.50 -3.76 4.52
CA GLY A 433 -0.73 -3.23 3.92
C GLY A 433 -1.94 -3.55 4.81
N HIS A 434 -2.15 -4.83 5.11
CA HIS A 434 -3.26 -5.31 5.96
C HIS A 434 -3.26 -4.69 7.36
N PHE A 435 -2.08 -4.55 7.97
CA PHE A 435 -1.90 -3.97 9.30
C PHE A 435 -2.34 -2.51 9.36
N VAL A 436 -2.17 -1.76 8.27
CA VAL A 436 -2.64 -0.37 8.21
C VAL A 436 -4.17 -0.34 8.20
N GLU A 437 -4.81 -1.21 7.41
CA GLU A 437 -6.26 -1.27 7.29
C GLU A 437 -6.90 -1.51 8.67
N HIS A 438 -6.57 -2.61 9.32
CA HIS A 438 -7.11 -2.99 10.64
C HIS A 438 -6.50 -2.26 11.83
N GLY A 439 -5.30 -1.68 11.67
CA GLY A 439 -4.66 -0.86 12.69
C GLY A 439 -5.53 0.33 13.10
N ALA A 440 -6.22 0.96 12.15
CA ALA A 440 -7.16 2.05 12.45
C ALA A 440 -8.36 1.59 13.29
N GLU A 441 -8.87 0.38 13.05
CA GLU A 441 -9.97 -0.16 13.86
C GLU A 441 -9.53 -0.37 15.31
N ILE A 442 -8.30 -0.85 15.52
CA ILE A 442 -7.72 -1.01 16.86
C ILE A 442 -7.49 0.35 17.52
N GLU A 443 -6.86 1.30 16.81
CA GLU A 443 -6.58 2.65 17.30
C GLU A 443 -7.84 3.45 17.65
N ALA A 444 -8.96 3.18 16.98
CA ALA A 444 -10.25 3.78 17.29
C ALA A 444 -10.85 3.28 18.64
N ALA A 445 -10.47 2.09 19.11
CA ALA A 445 -10.92 1.52 20.38
C ALA A 445 -9.97 1.78 21.57
N LEU A 446 -8.81 2.37 21.31
CA LEU A 446 -7.88 2.74 22.37
C LEU A 446 -8.44 3.94 23.17
N PRO A 447 -8.41 3.90 24.51
CA PRO A 447 -8.78 5.04 25.34
C PRO A 447 -7.91 6.27 25.02
N ARG A 448 -8.51 7.45 24.88
CA ARG A 448 -7.77 8.70 24.61
C ARG A 448 -7.91 9.71 25.75
N THR A 449 -9.12 9.84 26.25
CA THR A 449 -9.44 10.79 27.33
C THR A 449 -9.40 10.11 28.69
N ALA A 450 -9.31 10.91 29.75
CA ALA A 450 -9.42 10.42 31.12
C ALA A 450 -10.71 9.63 31.36
N ALA A 451 -11.82 10.03 30.73
CA ALA A 451 -13.10 9.33 30.83
C ALA A 451 -13.02 7.93 30.20
N ASP A 452 -12.44 7.82 29.00
CA ASP A 452 -12.27 6.53 28.31
C ASP A 452 -11.41 5.57 29.14
N TYR A 453 -10.33 6.07 29.75
CA TYR A 453 -9.45 5.27 30.59
C TYR A 453 -10.17 4.78 31.85
N VAL A 454 -10.94 5.66 32.51
CA VAL A 454 -11.75 5.26 33.67
C VAL A 454 -12.77 4.19 33.28
N GLU A 455 -13.45 4.34 32.14
CA GLU A 455 -14.41 3.35 31.66
C GLU A 455 -13.74 1.99 31.37
N ARG A 456 -12.60 2.00 30.67
CA ARG A 456 -11.83 0.80 30.36
C ARG A 456 -11.34 0.11 31.63
N ILE A 457 -10.77 0.87 32.56
CA ILE A 457 -10.30 0.39 33.85
C ILE A 457 -11.46 -0.23 34.63
N ASP A 458 -12.61 0.45 34.73
CA ASP A 458 -13.78 -0.06 35.45
C ASP A 458 -14.32 -1.35 34.85
N LYS A 459 -14.32 -1.48 33.52
CA LYS A 459 -14.79 -2.68 32.81
C LYS A 459 -13.99 -3.92 33.20
N VAL A 460 -12.67 -3.79 33.35
CA VAL A 460 -11.77 -4.91 33.72
C VAL A 460 -11.66 -5.07 35.24
N TRP A 461 -11.72 -3.97 36.00
CA TRP A 461 -11.68 -3.99 37.45
C TRP A 461 -12.83 -4.77 38.07
N LYS A 462 -14.07 -4.57 37.57
CA LYS A 462 -15.27 -5.19 38.14
C LYS A 462 -15.20 -6.72 38.23
N PRO A 463 -14.90 -7.47 37.13
CA PRO A 463 -14.77 -8.92 37.21
C PRO A 463 -13.56 -9.35 38.06
N PHE A 464 -12.41 -8.66 37.93
CA PHE A 464 -11.22 -8.93 38.75
C PHE A 464 -11.55 -8.85 40.25
N ARG A 465 -12.14 -7.73 40.67
CA ARG A 465 -12.47 -7.46 42.06
C ARG A 465 -13.57 -8.39 42.58
N ALA A 466 -14.54 -8.75 41.74
CA ALA A 466 -15.58 -9.72 42.08
C ALA A 466 -15.00 -11.10 42.37
N ALA A 467 -14.06 -11.59 41.55
CA ALA A 467 -13.39 -12.86 41.79
C ALA A 467 -12.61 -12.86 43.12
N ILE A 468 -11.88 -11.78 43.42
CA ILE A 468 -11.20 -11.61 44.72
C ILE A 468 -12.21 -11.62 45.88
N ARG A 469 -13.36 -10.97 45.73
CA ARG A 469 -14.42 -10.96 46.75
C ARG A 469 -15.01 -12.35 47.00
N GLU A 470 -15.27 -13.10 45.93
CA GLU A 470 -15.91 -14.44 46.00
C GLU A 470 -15.06 -15.47 46.72
N ARG A 471 -13.73 -15.35 46.68
CA ARG A 471 -12.80 -16.19 47.47
C ARG A 471 -13.03 -16.05 48.98
N GLY A 472 -13.47 -14.88 49.43
CA GLY A 472 -13.61 -14.55 50.84
C GLY A 472 -12.29 -14.59 51.61
N ARG A 473 -12.35 -14.28 52.91
CA ARG A 473 -11.15 -14.19 53.77
C ARG A 473 -10.33 -15.48 53.79
N ALA A 474 -11.00 -16.64 53.87
CA ALA A 474 -10.33 -17.93 53.95
C ALA A 474 -9.62 -18.29 52.63
N GLY A 475 -10.26 -18.00 51.49
CA GLY A 475 -9.71 -18.30 50.17
C GLY A 475 -8.50 -17.45 49.80
N LEU A 476 -8.32 -16.26 50.41
CA LEU A 476 -7.16 -15.42 50.11
C LEU A 476 -5.81 -16.04 50.53
N GLY A 477 -5.81 -16.99 51.47
CA GLY A 477 -4.60 -17.74 51.84
C GLY A 477 -4.30 -18.94 50.95
N GLU A 478 -5.18 -19.28 50.00
CA GLU A 478 -4.99 -20.41 49.10
C GLU A 478 -3.94 -20.08 48.01
N PRO A 479 -3.21 -21.10 47.53
CA PRO A 479 -2.23 -20.90 46.47
C PRO A 479 -2.89 -20.64 45.10
N THR A 480 -2.28 -19.76 44.32
CA THR A 480 -2.50 -19.57 42.88
C THR A 480 -1.72 -20.62 42.09
N SER A 481 -1.97 -20.72 40.78
CA SER A 481 -1.19 -21.58 39.88
C SER A 481 0.28 -21.16 39.75
N SER A 482 0.61 -19.90 40.05
CA SER A 482 1.97 -19.35 40.07
C SER A 482 2.72 -19.61 41.39
N GLY A 483 2.07 -20.20 42.41
CA GLY A 483 2.69 -20.54 43.69
C GLY A 483 2.66 -19.43 44.75
N TRP A 484 2.07 -18.27 44.43
CA TRP A 484 1.71 -17.23 45.40
C TRP A 484 0.44 -17.59 46.14
N THR A 485 0.15 -16.94 47.27
CA THR A 485 -1.24 -16.91 47.77
C THR A 485 -2.05 -15.86 47.01
N TYR A 486 -3.39 -15.98 46.97
CA TYR A 486 -4.22 -14.90 46.41
C TYR A 486 -4.03 -13.56 47.15
N LYS A 487 -3.66 -13.59 48.44
CA LYS A 487 -3.25 -12.38 49.19
C LYS A 487 -1.99 -11.76 48.61
N ASP A 488 -0.98 -12.57 48.26
CA ASP A 488 0.26 -12.09 47.66
C ASP A 488 0.01 -11.49 46.27
N LEU A 489 -0.88 -12.13 45.48
CA LEU A 489 -1.35 -11.58 44.20
C LEU A 489 -1.96 -10.19 44.40
N VAL A 490 -2.87 -10.03 45.38
CA VAL A 490 -3.48 -8.73 45.66
C VAL A 490 -2.43 -7.71 46.11
N ALA A 491 -1.50 -8.08 46.99
CA ALA A 491 -0.42 -7.18 47.44
C ALA A 491 0.46 -6.69 46.29
N HIS A 492 0.77 -7.58 45.35
CA HIS A 492 1.48 -7.26 44.12
C HIS A 492 0.69 -6.29 43.24
N VAL A 493 -0.60 -6.54 43.01
CA VAL A 493 -1.48 -5.66 42.23
C VAL A 493 -1.60 -4.27 42.86
N VAL A 494 -1.74 -4.20 44.19
CA VAL A 494 -1.73 -2.94 44.95
C VAL A 494 -0.44 -2.16 44.66
N GLY A 495 0.72 -2.81 44.77
CA GLY A 495 2.01 -2.16 44.52
C GLY A 495 2.11 -1.51 43.14
N TRP A 496 1.66 -2.19 42.07
CA TRP A 496 1.66 -1.61 40.72
C TRP A 496 0.68 -0.44 40.57
N MET A 497 -0.50 -0.54 41.20
CA MET A 497 -1.47 0.56 41.20
C MET A 497 -0.94 1.78 41.96
N GLU A 498 -0.26 1.59 43.08
CA GLU A 498 0.41 2.66 43.81
C GLU A 498 1.55 3.29 43.00
N GLN A 499 2.29 2.47 42.25
CA GLN A 499 3.34 2.95 41.37
C GLN A 499 2.78 3.89 40.30
N ILE A 500 1.70 3.54 39.58
CA ILE A 500 1.14 4.46 38.57
C ILE A 500 0.55 5.72 39.22
N VAL A 501 -0.08 5.59 40.38
CA VAL A 501 -0.58 6.73 41.15
C VAL A 501 0.56 7.70 41.48
N ARG A 502 1.69 7.18 41.97
CA ARG A 502 2.90 7.98 42.23
C ARG A 502 3.40 8.64 40.95
N GLU A 503 3.58 7.88 39.88
CA GLU A 503 4.15 8.39 38.62
C GLU A 503 3.30 9.51 38.01
N ILE A 504 1.96 9.40 38.04
CA ILE A 504 1.06 10.46 37.57
C ILE A 504 1.20 11.72 38.44
N GLN A 505 1.23 11.55 39.77
CA GLN A 505 1.31 12.69 40.70
C GLN A 505 2.66 13.42 40.63
N THR A 506 3.76 12.68 40.56
CA THR A 506 5.11 13.28 40.53
C THR A 506 5.55 13.67 39.12
N LYS A 507 4.88 13.15 38.08
CA LYS A 507 5.28 13.24 36.67
C LYS A 507 6.64 12.58 36.37
N GLU A 508 7.10 11.69 37.25
CA GLU A 508 8.35 10.93 37.12
C GLU A 508 8.04 9.48 36.77
N PHE A 509 7.93 9.19 35.47
CA PHE A 509 7.62 7.85 34.97
C PHE A 509 8.87 6.98 34.92
N ARG A 510 8.80 5.76 35.45
CA ARG A 510 9.89 4.80 35.33
C ARG A 510 9.88 4.21 33.92
N THR A 511 11.04 4.24 33.28
CA THR A 511 11.27 3.64 31.96
C THR A 511 12.22 2.45 32.08
N GLY A 512 12.13 1.50 31.15
CA GLY A 512 13.12 0.43 31.01
C GLY A 512 12.96 -0.72 32.01
N TRP A 513 11.73 -1.08 32.37
CA TRP A 513 11.46 -2.30 33.11
C TRP A 513 12.05 -3.52 32.38
N THR A 514 12.86 -4.29 33.10
CA THR A 514 13.34 -5.61 32.69
C THR A 514 12.61 -6.69 33.51
N SER A 515 12.59 -7.93 33.02
CA SER A 515 12.02 -9.07 33.77
C SER A 515 12.57 -9.16 35.19
N GLU A 516 13.87 -8.87 35.36
CA GLU A 516 14.56 -8.89 36.64
C GLU A 516 14.05 -7.78 37.58
N THR A 517 13.98 -6.54 37.10
CA THR A 517 13.47 -5.40 37.90
C THR A 517 11.97 -5.48 38.19
N ILE A 518 11.19 -6.12 37.30
CA ILE A 518 9.78 -6.42 37.52
C ILE A 518 9.65 -7.43 38.65
N GLN A 519 10.45 -8.51 38.62
CA GLN A 519 10.44 -9.51 39.68
C GLN A 519 10.86 -8.91 41.03
N GLU A 520 11.91 -8.08 41.07
CA GLU A 520 12.33 -7.38 42.29
C GLU A 520 11.21 -6.49 42.87
N PHE A 521 10.46 -5.82 41.98
CA PHE A 521 9.31 -5.00 42.37
C PHE A 521 8.19 -5.86 42.95
N ASN A 522 7.82 -6.94 42.26
CA ASN A 522 6.80 -7.90 42.71
C ASN A 522 7.15 -8.46 44.08
N ASP A 523 8.38 -8.96 44.26
CA ASP A 523 8.82 -9.53 45.52
C ASP A 523 8.80 -8.50 46.65
N ARG A 524 9.14 -7.23 46.35
CA ARG A 524 9.08 -6.15 47.33
C ARG A 524 7.63 -5.87 47.72
N SER A 525 6.72 -5.78 46.75
CA SER A 525 5.29 -5.57 47.00
C SER A 525 4.71 -6.68 47.88
N VAL A 526 5.07 -7.94 47.65
CA VAL A 526 4.64 -9.04 48.52
C VAL A 526 5.27 -8.93 49.92
N ARG A 527 6.58 -8.73 50.02
CA ARG A 527 7.29 -8.63 51.31
C ARG A 527 6.78 -7.49 52.20
N THR A 528 6.51 -6.31 51.64
CA THR A 528 6.04 -5.16 52.43
C THR A 528 4.64 -5.38 53.00
N HIS A 529 3.89 -6.35 52.50
CA HIS A 529 2.53 -6.68 52.94
C HIS A 529 2.41 -8.04 53.63
N GLU A 530 3.54 -8.68 53.98
CA GLU A 530 3.55 -10.02 54.59
C GLU A 530 2.69 -10.07 55.87
N LEU A 531 2.76 -9.01 56.69
CA LEU A 531 2.03 -8.85 57.95
C LEU A 531 0.61 -8.28 57.79
N VAL A 532 0.21 -7.89 56.58
CA VAL A 532 -1.13 -7.36 56.31
C VAL A 532 -2.12 -8.53 56.24
N GLY A 533 -3.19 -8.44 57.02
CA GLY A 533 -4.25 -9.45 57.05
C GLY A 533 -5.13 -9.41 55.79
N PRO A 534 -5.82 -10.50 55.42
CA PRO A 534 -6.60 -10.55 54.17
C PRO A 534 -7.68 -9.48 54.01
N GLU A 535 -8.36 -9.10 55.09
CA GLU A 535 -9.39 -8.03 55.07
C GLU A 535 -8.76 -6.66 54.80
N ALA A 536 -7.68 -6.33 55.54
CA ALA A 536 -6.95 -5.08 55.35
C ALA A 536 -6.32 -4.98 53.95
N MET A 537 -5.85 -6.09 53.40
CA MET A 537 -5.31 -6.17 52.04
C MET A 537 -6.36 -5.81 50.98
N VAL A 538 -7.59 -6.28 51.17
CA VAL A 538 -8.72 -5.97 50.29
C VAL A 538 -9.16 -4.51 50.43
N ASP A 539 -9.18 -3.98 51.65
CA ASP A 539 -9.50 -2.55 51.89
C ASP A 539 -8.46 -1.62 51.27
N GLU A 540 -7.18 -2.01 51.31
CA GLU A 540 -6.08 -1.30 50.67
C GLU A 540 -6.23 -1.31 49.15
N LEU A 541 -6.51 -2.47 48.55
CA LEU A 541 -6.84 -2.61 47.13
C LEU A 541 -7.96 -1.66 46.68
N ASP A 542 -9.07 -1.63 47.41
CA ASP A 542 -10.21 -0.74 47.10
C ASP A 542 -9.87 0.75 47.32
N THR A 543 -8.96 1.06 48.23
CA THR A 543 -8.51 2.43 48.51
C THR A 543 -7.59 2.95 47.41
N VAL A 544 -6.61 2.16 46.99
CA VAL A 544 -5.70 2.54 45.89
C VAL A 544 -6.47 2.66 44.57
N TYR A 545 -7.43 1.77 44.32
CA TYR A 545 -8.33 1.90 43.15
C TYR A 545 -9.10 3.21 43.15
N ARG A 546 -9.78 3.57 44.25
CA ARG A 546 -10.53 4.85 44.33
C ARG A 546 -9.62 6.05 44.09
N ARG A 547 -8.43 6.06 44.70
CA ARG A 547 -7.43 7.12 44.51
C ARG A 547 -6.98 7.21 43.05
N LEU A 548 -6.74 6.08 42.38
CA LEU A 548 -6.40 6.07 40.96
C LEU A 548 -7.51 6.72 40.12
N ILE A 549 -8.77 6.32 40.32
CA ILE A 549 -9.90 6.88 39.57
C ILE A 549 -10.07 8.38 39.83
N GLU A 550 -9.90 8.84 41.07
CA GLU A 550 -9.94 10.27 41.41
C GLU A 550 -8.85 11.06 40.70
N ILE A 551 -7.62 10.54 40.65
CA ILE A 551 -6.50 11.17 39.95
C ILE A 551 -6.78 11.26 38.45
N LEU A 552 -7.26 10.16 37.84
CA LEU A 552 -7.57 10.14 36.41
C LEU A 552 -8.65 11.16 36.07
N ARG A 553 -9.75 11.21 36.84
CA ARG A 553 -10.81 12.21 36.66
C ARG A 553 -10.31 13.65 36.82
N GLY A 554 -9.20 13.84 37.55
CA GLY A 554 -8.53 15.13 37.71
C GLY A 554 -7.66 15.59 36.54
N LEU A 555 -7.40 14.74 35.53
CA LEU A 555 -6.52 15.06 34.40
C LEU A 555 -7.14 16.03 33.36
N GLY A 556 -8.44 16.31 33.45
CA GLY A 556 -9.17 17.15 32.49
C GLY A 556 -9.80 16.35 31.34
N GLY A 557 -10.48 17.06 30.43
CA GLY A 557 -11.27 16.43 29.35
C GLY A 557 -10.54 16.24 28.01
N GLY A 558 -9.27 16.63 27.91
CA GLY A 558 -8.48 16.44 26.69
C GLY A 558 -7.82 15.06 26.61
N ASP A 559 -7.00 14.87 25.57
CA ASP A 559 -6.17 13.69 25.43
C ASP A 559 -5.20 13.55 26.62
N VAL A 560 -5.09 12.32 27.11
CA VAL A 560 -4.16 11.96 28.18
C VAL A 560 -2.73 11.99 27.66
N ASP A 561 -1.80 12.53 28.47
CA ASP A 561 -0.37 12.60 28.16
C ASP A 561 0.19 11.21 27.77
N GLU A 562 1.03 11.14 26.73
CA GLU A 562 1.53 9.88 26.18
C GLU A 562 2.29 9.03 27.22
N LYS A 563 2.95 9.65 28.22
CA LYS A 563 3.62 8.87 29.29
C LYS A 563 2.59 8.16 30.17
N ILE A 564 1.46 8.81 30.45
CA ILE A 564 0.34 8.17 31.16
C ILE A 564 -0.29 7.11 30.25
N ALA A 565 -0.60 7.45 29.00
CA ALA A 565 -1.26 6.56 28.05
C ALA A 565 -0.47 5.27 27.78
N SER A 566 0.87 5.34 27.85
CA SER A 566 1.77 4.20 27.64
C SER A 566 1.99 3.35 28.90
N SER A 567 2.03 3.94 30.10
CA SER A 567 2.28 3.20 31.35
C SER A 567 1.00 2.69 32.03
N LEU A 568 -0.05 3.51 32.10
CA LEU A 568 -1.28 3.21 32.84
C LEU A 568 -1.91 1.85 32.49
N PRO A 569 -2.04 1.46 31.21
CA PRO A 569 -2.58 0.14 30.84
C PRO A 569 -1.84 -1.03 31.50
N HIS A 570 -0.51 -0.97 31.48
CA HIS A 570 0.38 -2.05 31.94
C HIS A 570 0.41 -2.19 33.46
N TYR A 571 -0.06 -1.20 34.22
CA TYR A 571 -0.13 -1.30 35.69
C TYR A 571 -1.58 -1.52 36.17
N THR A 572 -2.55 -1.50 35.25
CA THR A 572 -3.98 -1.64 35.55
C THR A 572 -4.61 -2.74 34.71
N TYR A 573 -5.44 -2.40 33.73
CA TYR A 573 -6.33 -3.34 33.07
C TYR A 573 -5.59 -4.44 32.30
N LEU A 574 -4.47 -4.16 31.63
CA LEU A 574 -3.69 -5.21 30.96
C LEU A 574 -3.07 -6.17 31.98
N HIS A 575 -2.58 -5.62 33.08
CA HIS A 575 -1.96 -6.40 34.14
C HIS A 575 -2.97 -7.27 34.89
N TRP A 576 -4.17 -6.76 35.16
CA TRP A 576 -5.22 -7.55 35.80
C TRP A 576 -5.68 -8.71 34.92
N GLU A 577 -5.76 -8.51 33.60
CA GLU A 577 -6.10 -9.56 32.63
C GLU A 577 -5.12 -10.75 32.68
N GLU A 578 -3.83 -10.51 32.94
CA GLU A 578 -2.83 -11.58 33.10
C GLU A 578 -3.20 -12.57 34.22
N HIS A 579 -3.93 -12.10 35.24
CA HIS A 579 -4.38 -12.91 36.37
C HIS A 579 -5.78 -13.51 36.21
N PHE A 580 -6.48 -13.26 35.09
CA PHE A 580 -7.86 -13.76 34.91
C PHE A 580 -7.93 -15.28 34.93
N ALA A 581 -6.96 -15.96 34.30
CA ALA A 581 -6.88 -17.42 34.31
C ALA A 581 -6.68 -17.97 35.74
N GLU A 582 -5.80 -17.33 36.53
CA GLU A 582 -5.57 -17.71 37.95
C GLU A 582 -6.83 -17.48 38.80
N LEU A 583 -7.63 -16.48 38.44
CA LEU A 583 -8.88 -16.13 39.12
C LEU A 583 -10.11 -16.88 38.61
N GLY A 584 -9.98 -17.66 37.53
CA GLY A 584 -11.11 -18.38 36.90
C GLY A 584 -12.05 -17.49 36.08
N ILE A 585 -11.58 -16.33 35.62
CA ILE A 585 -12.33 -15.40 34.78
C ILE A 585 -12.08 -15.75 33.30
N PRO A 586 -13.11 -16.04 32.49
CA PRO A 586 -12.94 -16.38 31.08
C PRO A 586 -12.61 -15.15 30.22
N LEU A 587 -11.83 -15.36 29.13
CA LEU A 587 -11.41 -14.34 28.14
C LEU A 587 -11.68 -14.76 26.69
#